data_AF-A0A950WL95-F1
#
_entry.id   AF-A0A950WL95-F1
#
_cell.length_a   1.000
_cell.length_b   1.000
_cell.length_c   1.000
_cell.angle_alpha   90.00
_cell.angle_beta   90.00
_cell.angle_gamma   90.00
#
_symmetry.space_group_name_H-M   'P 1'
#
loop_
_entity.id
_entity.type
_entity.pdbx_description
1 polymer ?
#
loop_
_entity_poly.entity_id
_entity_poly.type
_entity_poly.pdbx_seq_one_letter_code
_entity_poly.pdbx_strand_id
1 'polypeptide(L)'
;MLSRRSVIATAAAGAAVSATAAAAASFGNPDEPPQGAINAKNPASVTDPGPQDPAISNQLQSAFSPPATDVGSMRQIWSSFNTSPRRIQDGGWAREVTQRSFPISTTIAGVNMRLTAGGIRELHWHQAAEWAYMTYGNCRVTVLDP
;
A
#
# COMPACT_ATOMS: atom_id res chain seq x y z
N MET A 1 -24.43 -10.19 64.06
CA MET A 1 -22.97 -10.02 63.93
C MET A 1 -22.60 -10.19 62.46
N LEU A 2 -22.16 -9.11 61.81
CA LEU A 2 -21.69 -9.14 60.42
C LEU A 2 -20.28 -9.75 60.39
N SER A 3 -20.09 -10.85 59.65
CA SER A 3 -18.80 -11.54 59.54
C SER A 3 -17.95 -10.89 58.44
N ARG A 4 -16.63 -10.84 58.61
CA ARG A 4 -15.67 -10.35 57.62
C ARG A 4 -15.81 -11.03 56.25
N ARG A 5 -16.34 -12.26 56.20
CA ARG A 5 -16.64 -12.98 54.96
C ARG A 5 -17.84 -12.43 54.20
N SER A 6 -18.81 -11.83 54.88
CA SER A 6 -20.01 -11.25 54.25
C SER A 6 -19.70 -9.94 53.53
N VAL A 7 -18.68 -9.18 53.98
CA VAL A 7 -18.32 -7.88 53.39
C VAL A 7 -17.55 -8.04 52.07
N ILE A 8 -16.75 -9.11 51.93
CA ILE A 8 -16.00 -9.38 50.68
C ILE A 8 -16.93 -9.89 49.57
N ALA A 9 -17.96 -10.68 49.92
CA ALA A 9 -18.94 -11.15 48.94
C ALA A 9 -19.76 -10.00 48.33
N THR A 10 -20.06 -8.94 49.10
CA THR A 10 -20.84 -7.79 48.60
C THR A 10 -19.97 -6.82 47.79
N ALA A 11 -18.66 -6.76 48.01
CA ALA A 11 -17.75 -5.96 47.18
C ALA A 11 -17.59 -6.55 45.76
N ALA A 12 -17.70 -7.87 45.60
CA ALA A 12 -17.66 -8.52 44.29
C ALA A 12 -18.93 -8.30 43.45
N ALA A 13 -20.06 -7.98 44.09
CA ALA A 13 -21.32 -7.69 43.40
C ALA A 13 -21.53 -6.18 43.12
N GLY A 14 -20.84 -5.29 43.84
CA GLY A 14 -21.01 -3.84 43.75
C GLY A 14 -20.12 -3.13 42.73
N ALA A 15 -19.07 -3.77 42.25
CA ALA A 15 -18.27 -3.26 41.13
C ALA A 15 -18.92 -3.71 39.81
N ALA A 16 -20.16 -3.28 39.56
CA ALA A 16 -20.66 -3.17 38.21
C ALA A 16 -19.74 -2.16 37.50
N VAL A 17 -18.72 -2.68 36.84
CA VAL A 17 -17.85 -1.91 35.95
C VAL A 17 -18.80 -1.34 34.91
N SER A 18 -19.18 -0.08 35.09
CA SER A 18 -19.65 0.76 34.00
C SER A 18 -18.48 0.90 33.05
N ALA A 19 -18.28 -0.13 32.21
CA ALA A 19 -17.47 -0.04 31.02
C ALA A 19 -18.22 0.97 30.16
N THR A 20 -17.86 2.24 30.29
CA THR A 20 -18.04 3.17 29.19
C THR A 20 -17.34 2.51 28.02
N ALA A 21 -18.12 1.87 27.14
CA ALA A 21 -17.65 1.46 25.85
C ALA A 21 -17.15 2.74 25.20
N ALA A 22 -15.84 2.98 25.28
CA ALA A 22 -15.21 3.97 24.43
C ALA A 22 -15.66 3.57 23.03
N ALA A 23 -16.47 4.40 22.39
CA ALA A 23 -16.87 4.16 21.01
C ALA A 23 -15.57 3.98 20.23
N ALA A 24 -15.29 2.74 19.83
CA ALA A 24 -14.14 2.44 19.00
C ALA A 24 -14.26 3.36 17.80
N ALA A 25 -13.15 4.02 17.41
CA ALA A 25 -13.15 4.84 16.22
C ALA A 25 -13.73 4.01 15.07
N SER A 26 -14.84 4.48 14.50
CA SER A 26 -15.43 3.83 13.33
C SER A 26 -14.48 4.07 12.17
N PHE A 27 -13.86 3.01 11.68
CA PHE A 27 -13.05 3.08 10.46
C PHE A 27 -13.97 3.15 9.24
N GLY A 28 -13.61 3.93 8.24
CA GLY A 28 -14.37 4.11 6.99
C GLY A 28 -15.07 5.46 6.88
N ASN A 29 -15.72 5.68 5.74
CA ASN A 29 -16.50 6.88 5.48
C ASN A 29 -17.87 6.78 6.18
N PRO A 30 -18.22 7.63 7.17
CA PRO A 30 -19.50 7.57 7.86
C PRO A 30 -20.69 8.00 7.00
N ASP A 31 -20.44 8.71 5.89
CA ASP A 31 -21.48 9.23 5.00
C ASP A 31 -21.89 8.24 3.90
N GLU A 32 -21.10 7.18 3.69
CA GLU A 32 -21.36 6.17 2.67
C GLU A 32 -21.59 4.78 3.28
N PRO A 33 -22.57 4.01 2.77
CA PRO A 33 -22.81 2.67 3.26
C PRO A 33 -21.63 1.74 2.93
N PRO A 34 -21.34 0.74 3.79
CA PRO A 34 -20.28 -0.24 3.52
C PRO A 34 -20.46 -0.96 2.18
N GLN A 35 -19.34 -1.30 1.53
CA GLN A 35 -19.32 -2.00 0.24
C GLN A 35 -18.61 -3.37 0.36
N GLY A 36 -18.57 -4.15 -0.73
CA GLY A 36 -17.87 -5.45 -0.75
C GLY A 36 -18.63 -6.64 -0.17
N ALA A 37 -17.89 -7.66 0.28
CA ALA A 37 -18.42 -8.98 0.62
C ALA A 37 -19.49 -8.97 1.73
N ILE A 38 -19.51 -7.95 2.59
CA ILE A 38 -20.53 -7.78 3.65
C ILE A 38 -21.94 -7.63 3.07
N ASN A 39 -22.07 -7.14 1.83
CA ASN A 39 -23.35 -6.96 1.15
C ASN A 39 -23.84 -8.24 0.45
N ALA A 40 -23.01 -9.30 0.38
CA ALA A 40 -23.34 -10.54 -0.30
C ALA A 40 -24.30 -11.39 0.53
N LYS A 41 -25.57 -11.47 0.10
CA LYS A 41 -26.58 -12.36 0.69
C LYS A 41 -26.56 -13.77 0.10
N ASN A 42 -26.08 -13.91 -1.12
CA ASN A 42 -25.91 -15.20 -1.80
C ASN A 42 -24.41 -15.56 -1.79
N PRO A 43 -24.00 -16.76 -1.35
CA PRO A 43 -22.59 -17.18 -1.38
C PRO A 43 -21.96 -17.12 -2.78
N ALA A 44 -22.74 -17.29 -3.85
CA ALA A 44 -22.23 -17.18 -5.22
C ALA A 44 -21.75 -15.75 -5.56
N SER A 45 -22.23 -14.71 -4.87
CA SER A 45 -21.88 -13.31 -5.13
C SER A 45 -20.42 -12.96 -4.81
N VAL A 46 -19.73 -13.79 -4.02
CA VAL A 46 -18.29 -13.59 -3.69
C VAL A 46 -17.38 -14.55 -4.44
N THR A 47 -17.93 -15.34 -5.37
CA THR A 47 -17.14 -16.26 -6.20
C THR A 47 -16.70 -15.58 -7.49
N ASP A 48 -15.53 -15.96 -7.99
CA ASP A 48 -14.98 -15.51 -9.28
C ASP A 48 -14.57 -16.73 -10.12
N PRO A 49 -15.51 -17.34 -10.86
CA PRO A 49 -15.26 -18.56 -11.62
C PRO A 49 -14.52 -18.33 -12.96
N GLY A 50 -14.18 -17.09 -13.30
CA GLY A 50 -13.51 -16.75 -14.56
C GLY A 50 -12.04 -17.21 -14.60
N PRO A 51 -11.36 -17.08 -15.76
CA PRO A 51 -9.91 -17.26 -15.83
C PRO A 51 -9.19 -16.29 -14.91
N GLN A 52 -8.28 -16.81 -14.08
CA GLN A 52 -7.53 -16.05 -13.09
C GLN A 52 -6.04 -16.37 -13.17
N ASP A 53 -5.19 -15.40 -12.81
CA ASP A 53 -3.77 -15.63 -12.54
C ASP A 53 -3.55 -15.67 -11.01
N PRO A 54 -3.34 -16.85 -10.41
CA PRO A 54 -3.12 -16.99 -8.98
C PRO A 54 -1.86 -16.26 -8.49
N ALA A 55 -0.85 -16.05 -9.33
CA ALA A 55 0.38 -15.36 -8.92
C ALA A 55 0.11 -13.86 -8.68
N ILE A 56 -0.79 -13.25 -9.46
CA ILE A 56 -1.17 -11.84 -9.33
C ILE A 56 -2.23 -11.66 -8.24
N SER A 57 -3.28 -12.49 -8.21
CA SER A 57 -4.36 -12.33 -7.24
C SER A 57 -3.86 -12.49 -5.79
N ASN A 58 -2.91 -13.38 -5.56
CA ASN A 58 -2.29 -13.56 -4.23
C ASN A 58 -1.43 -12.38 -3.78
N GLN A 59 -0.93 -11.54 -4.71
CA GLN A 59 -0.19 -10.32 -4.37
C GLN A 59 -1.13 -9.14 -4.10
N LEU A 60 -2.36 -9.18 -4.64
CA LEU A 60 -3.32 -8.09 -4.64
C LEU A 60 -4.64 -8.50 -3.98
N GLN A 61 -4.57 -9.20 -2.85
CA GLN A 61 -5.74 -9.75 -2.15
C GLN A 61 -6.78 -8.67 -1.83
N SER A 62 -6.35 -7.48 -1.40
CA SER A 62 -7.28 -6.37 -1.12
C SER A 62 -7.94 -5.79 -2.37
N ALA A 63 -7.36 -5.98 -3.56
CA ALA A 63 -8.04 -5.62 -4.82
C ALA A 63 -9.08 -6.68 -5.21
N PHE A 64 -8.83 -7.95 -4.88
CA PHE A 64 -9.75 -9.06 -5.13
C PHE A 64 -10.92 -9.08 -4.14
N SER A 65 -10.66 -8.81 -2.86
CA SER A 65 -11.66 -8.73 -1.80
C SER A 65 -11.35 -7.54 -0.89
N PRO A 66 -11.81 -6.33 -1.25
CA PRO A 66 -11.54 -5.12 -0.46
C PRO A 66 -12.29 -5.14 0.87
N PRO A 67 -11.77 -4.45 1.90
CA PRO A 67 -12.49 -4.26 3.15
C PRO A 67 -13.75 -3.41 2.93
N ALA A 68 -14.77 -3.61 3.75
CA ALA A 68 -16.06 -2.95 3.56
C ALA A 68 -16.05 -1.43 3.76
N THR A 69 -14.96 -0.91 4.32
CA THR A 69 -14.69 0.52 4.51
C THR A 69 -14.18 1.22 3.25
N ASP A 70 -13.75 0.46 2.24
CA ASP A 70 -13.36 1.01 0.94
C ASP A 70 -14.64 1.24 0.13
N VAL A 71 -14.98 2.51 -0.06
CA VAL A 71 -16.23 2.93 -0.68
C VAL A 71 -15.97 3.90 -1.82
N GLY A 72 -16.75 3.76 -2.89
CA GLY A 72 -16.67 4.64 -4.05
C GLY A 72 -15.51 4.32 -4.99
N SER A 73 -15.29 5.21 -5.96
CA SER A 73 -14.27 5.04 -7.00
C SER A 73 -13.00 5.81 -6.65
N MET A 74 -11.87 5.11 -6.64
CA MET A 74 -10.55 5.73 -6.48
C MET A 74 -9.70 5.54 -7.73
N ARG A 75 -8.84 6.51 -8.02
CA ARG A 75 -7.80 6.35 -9.03
C ARG A 75 -6.79 5.31 -8.55
N GLN A 76 -6.16 4.60 -9.48
CA GLN A 76 -5.08 3.67 -9.18
C GLN A 76 -3.95 4.39 -8.41
N ILE A 77 -3.66 3.96 -7.18
CA ILE A 77 -2.69 4.61 -6.27
C ILE A 77 -1.34 3.90 -6.17
N TRP A 78 -1.17 2.77 -6.87
CA TRP A 78 0.09 2.04 -6.88
C TRP A 78 0.48 1.64 -8.30
N SER A 79 1.78 1.45 -8.51
CA SER A 79 2.36 0.92 -9.73
C SER A 79 3.59 0.08 -9.39
N SER A 80 4.07 -0.74 -10.33
CA SER A 80 5.24 -1.59 -10.13
C SER A 80 6.25 -1.41 -11.25
N PHE A 81 7.52 -1.25 -10.89
CA PHE A 81 8.59 -1.30 -11.88
C PHE A 81 8.68 -2.65 -12.61
N ASN A 82 8.12 -3.73 -12.05
CA ASN A 82 8.16 -5.05 -12.69
C ASN A 82 7.27 -5.17 -13.92
N THR A 83 6.32 -4.24 -14.10
CA THR A 83 5.52 -4.14 -15.32
C THR A 83 6.11 -3.17 -16.35
N SER A 84 7.21 -2.49 -16.02
CA SER A 84 7.90 -1.56 -16.92
C SER A 84 9.01 -2.26 -17.71
N PRO A 85 9.11 -2.04 -19.03
CA PRO A 85 10.17 -2.63 -19.86
C PRO A 85 11.55 -2.12 -19.42
N ARG A 86 12.54 -3.02 -19.44
CA ARG A 86 13.94 -2.66 -19.22
C ARG A 86 14.62 -2.28 -20.54
N ARG A 87 15.21 -1.10 -20.59
CA ARG A 87 16.24 -0.77 -21.57
C ARG A 87 17.57 -1.34 -21.08
N ILE A 88 18.02 -2.40 -21.72
CA ILE A 88 19.28 -3.09 -21.41
C ILE A 88 20.38 -2.55 -22.32
N GLN A 89 21.56 -2.30 -21.78
CA GLN A 89 22.75 -1.84 -22.50
C GLN A 89 23.99 -2.55 -21.93
N ASP A 90 25.11 -2.47 -22.65
CA ASP A 90 26.39 -2.87 -22.05
C ASP A 90 26.72 -1.92 -20.88
N GLY A 91 26.99 -2.50 -19.72
CA GLY A 91 27.17 -1.75 -18.47
C GLY A 91 25.92 -1.60 -17.59
N GLY A 92 24.72 -2.05 -18.00
CA GLY A 92 23.55 -1.99 -17.11
C GLY A 92 22.15 -2.03 -17.73
N TRP A 93 21.17 -1.53 -16.98
CA TRP A 93 19.80 -1.35 -17.46
C TRP A 93 19.07 -0.22 -16.71
N ALA A 94 18.02 0.31 -17.34
CA ALA A 94 17.08 1.24 -16.72
C ALA A 94 15.63 0.89 -17.09
N ARG A 95 14.68 1.20 -16.21
CA ARG A 95 13.23 1.12 -16.44
C ARG A 95 12.52 2.25 -15.69
N GLU A 96 11.40 2.73 -16.22
CA GLU A 96 10.72 3.92 -15.68
C GLU A 96 9.24 3.65 -15.35
N VAL A 97 8.73 4.40 -14.36
CA VAL A 97 7.30 4.60 -14.13
C VAL A 97 7.08 6.11 -14.22
N THR A 98 6.26 6.51 -15.18
CA THR A 98 5.99 7.93 -15.49
C THR A 98 4.49 8.19 -15.46
N GLN A 99 4.07 9.44 -15.65
CA GLN A 99 2.65 9.79 -15.81
C GLN A 99 1.96 8.97 -16.91
N ARG A 100 2.68 8.52 -17.96
CA ARG A 100 2.12 7.68 -19.04
C ARG A 100 1.63 6.33 -18.53
N SER A 101 2.35 5.71 -17.60
CA SER A 101 2.02 4.40 -17.01
C SER A 101 1.30 4.51 -15.67
N PHE A 102 1.44 5.64 -14.98
CA PHE A 102 0.86 5.90 -13.66
C PHE A 102 0.29 7.34 -13.58
N PRO A 103 -0.89 7.57 -14.17
CA PRO A 103 -1.40 8.93 -14.43
C PRO A 103 -1.75 9.77 -13.20
N ILE A 104 -1.85 9.15 -12.02
CA ILE A 104 -2.09 9.88 -10.77
C ILE A 104 -0.86 10.70 -10.36
N SER A 105 0.34 10.28 -10.74
CA SER A 105 1.59 10.99 -10.46
C SER A 105 1.89 11.99 -11.59
N THR A 106 1.49 13.24 -11.40
CA THR A 106 1.62 14.29 -12.42
C THR A 106 2.91 15.12 -12.28
N THR A 107 3.54 15.11 -11.11
CA THR A 107 4.70 15.96 -10.80
C THR A 107 5.99 15.16 -10.56
N ILE A 108 5.90 13.85 -10.41
CA ILE A 108 7.04 12.97 -10.11
C ILE A 108 7.02 11.76 -11.07
N ALA A 109 8.19 11.40 -11.57
CA ALA A 109 8.45 10.16 -12.27
C ALA A 109 9.62 9.43 -11.59
N GLY A 110 9.65 8.10 -11.71
CA GLY A 110 10.70 7.27 -11.11
C GLY A 110 11.44 6.47 -12.16
N VAL A 111 12.78 6.39 -12.03
CA VAL A 111 13.63 5.49 -12.79
C VAL A 111 14.31 4.51 -11.82
N ASN A 112 14.19 3.22 -12.11
CA ASN A 112 14.99 2.18 -11.48
C ASN A 112 16.13 1.83 -12.43
N MET A 113 17.36 2.11 -12.01
CA MET A 113 18.56 1.92 -12.79
C MET A 113 19.55 1.01 -12.07
N ARG A 114 20.28 0.21 -12.86
CA ARG A 114 21.42 -0.58 -12.41
C ARG A 114 22.60 -0.35 -13.33
N LEU A 115 23.77 -0.14 -12.76
CA LEU A 115 25.05 -0.22 -13.45
C LEU A 115 25.84 -1.44 -12.94
N THR A 116 26.62 -2.07 -13.81
CA THR A 116 27.64 -3.05 -13.40
C THR A 116 28.87 -2.34 -12.83
N ALA A 117 29.80 -3.10 -12.24
CA ALA A 117 31.08 -2.52 -11.81
C ALA A 117 31.81 -1.93 -13.03
N GLY A 118 32.17 -0.65 -12.95
CA GLY A 118 32.77 0.10 -14.07
C GLY A 118 31.78 0.59 -15.12
N GLY A 119 30.49 0.24 -15.03
CA GLY A 119 29.45 0.77 -15.91
C GLY A 119 29.25 2.27 -15.69
N ILE A 120 29.07 3.02 -16.78
CA ILE A 120 28.93 4.48 -16.75
C ILE A 120 27.56 4.85 -17.28
N ARG A 121 26.82 5.66 -16.52
CA ARG A 121 25.73 6.45 -17.08
C ARG A 121 26.37 7.65 -17.77
N GLU A 122 26.24 7.72 -19.10
CA GLU A 122 26.80 8.78 -19.94
C GLU A 122 26.57 10.17 -19.34
N LEU A 123 27.56 11.07 -19.44
CA LEU A 123 27.43 12.46 -19.01
C LEU A 123 26.24 13.11 -19.69
N HIS A 124 25.32 13.67 -18.90
CA HIS A 124 24.10 14.27 -19.43
C HIS A 124 23.54 15.31 -18.46
N TRP A 125 22.60 16.11 -18.96
CA TRP A 125 21.73 16.96 -18.15
C TRP A 125 20.28 16.76 -18.60
N HIS A 126 19.34 17.25 -17.82
CA HIS A 126 17.93 17.33 -18.18
C HIS A 126 17.27 18.52 -17.46
N GLN A 127 16.04 18.86 -17.84
CA GLN A 127 15.32 20.02 -17.29
C GLN A 127 14.79 19.79 -15.86
N ALA A 128 14.54 18.53 -15.50
CA ALA A 128 13.96 18.19 -14.21
C ALA A 128 15.04 18.18 -13.12
N ALA A 129 14.66 18.45 -11.88
CA ALA A 129 15.55 18.14 -10.76
C ALA A 129 15.66 16.61 -10.60
N GLU A 130 16.85 16.11 -10.30
CA GLU A 130 17.07 14.69 -10.01
C GLU A 130 17.32 14.47 -8.51
N TRP A 131 16.61 13.50 -7.94
CA TRP A 131 16.88 12.99 -6.60
C TRP A 131 17.08 11.47 -6.70
N ALA A 132 18.08 10.94 -6.01
CA ALA A 132 18.46 9.54 -6.09
C ALA A 132 18.70 8.93 -4.70
N TYR A 133 18.37 7.64 -4.59
CA TYR A 133 18.66 6.81 -3.42
C TYR A 133 19.38 5.54 -3.84
N MET A 134 20.52 5.25 -3.21
CA MET A 134 21.31 4.06 -3.51
C MET A 134 20.70 2.84 -2.79
N THR A 135 20.06 1.95 -3.55
CA THR A 135 19.43 0.74 -3.00
C THR A 135 20.38 -0.45 -2.86
N TYR A 136 21.47 -0.47 -3.63
CA TYR A 136 22.47 -1.53 -3.61
C TYR A 136 23.81 -1.04 -4.19
N GLY A 137 24.91 -1.38 -3.51
CA GLY A 137 26.27 -1.08 -3.99
C GLY A 137 26.69 0.38 -3.75
N ASN A 138 27.59 0.88 -4.60
CA ASN A 138 28.10 2.25 -4.56
C ASN A 138 28.34 2.75 -5.98
N CYS A 139 28.42 4.08 -6.14
CA CYS A 139 28.81 4.73 -7.39
C CYS A 139 29.59 6.01 -7.10
N ARG A 140 30.23 6.55 -8.14
CA ARG A 140 30.78 7.91 -8.12
C ARG A 140 29.87 8.79 -8.96
N VAL A 141 29.52 9.95 -8.43
CA VAL A 141 28.73 10.98 -9.11
C VAL A 141 29.61 12.22 -9.31
N THR A 142 29.53 12.83 -10.48
CA THR A 142 30.19 14.09 -10.80
C THR A 142 29.12 15.08 -11.25
N VAL A 143 29.13 16.28 -10.67
CA VAL A 143 28.25 17.41 -11.03
C VAL A 143 29.12 18.65 -11.16
N LEU A 144 28.78 19.51 -12.12
CA LEU A 144 29.37 20.83 -12.26
C LEU A 144 28.25 21.86 -12.11
N ASP A 145 28.47 22.87 -11.28
CA ASP A 145 27.64 24.06 -11.22
C ASP A 145 28.04 25.07 -12.32
N PRO A 146 27.17 26.07 -12.62
CA PRO A 146 27.46 27.12 -13.59
C PRO A 146 28.65 28.02 -13.23
#